data_AF-A0A0D6KY95-F1
#
_entry.id   AF-A0A0D6KY95-F1
#
_cell.length_a   1.000
_cell.length_b   1.000
_cell.length_c   1.000
_cell.angle_alpha   90.00
_cell.angle_beta   90.00
_cell.angle_gamma   90.00
#
_symmetry.space_group_name_H-M   'P 1'
#
loop_
_entity.id
_entity.type
_entity.pdbx_description
1 polymer ?
#
loop_
_entity_poly.entity_id
_entity_poly.type
_entity_poly.pdbx_seq_one_letter_code
_entity_poly.pdbx_strand_id
1 'polypeptide(L)'
;MPDTLYISIITIGEIAKGISKITASKGKESLMKWLNETLPSRFKDRILGIDFSTILLWVNLVGQLEQNERPLPAIDSLIAAMPSASAAIAIHNSL
;
A
#
# COMPACT_ATOMS: atom_id res chain seq x y z
N MET A 1 -18.57 0.92 -4.24
CA MET A 1 -17.37 0.04 -4.31
C MET A 1 -17.71 -1.18 -3.49
N PRO A 2 -17.27 -2.39 -3.85
CA PRO A 2 -17.50 -3.53 -2.98
C PRO A 2 -16.80 -3.27 -1.64
N ASP A 3 -17.52 -3.50 -0.53
CA ASP A 3 -17.03 -3.27 0.84
C ASP A 3 -15.86 -4.19 1.24
N THR A 4 -15.37 -4.99 0.28
CA THR A 4 -14.30 -5.97 0.39
C THR A 4 -12.93 -5.45 -0.06
N LEU A 5 -12.82 -4.19 -0.51
CA LEU A 5 -11.55 -3.62 -0.97
C LEU A 5 -10.74 -2.99 0.16
N TYR A 6 -9.47 -3.34 0.25
CA TYR A 6 -8.48 -2.82 1.20
C TYR A 6 -7.40 -2.00 0.49
N ILE A 7 -6.76 -1.09 1.22
CA ILE A 7 -5.60 -0.32 0.72
C ILE A 7 -4.46 -0.40 1.74
N SER A 8 -3.23 -0.56 1.28
CA SER A 8 -2.06 -0.54 2.18
C SER A 8 -1.62 0.89 2.49
N ILE A 9 -1.04 1.10 3.67
CA ILE A 9 -0.41 2.38 4.03
C ILE A 9 0.75 2.74 3.08
N ILE A 10 1.38 1.72 2.47
CA ILE A 10 2.44 1.90 1.46
C ILE A 10 1.86 2.58 0.22
N THR A 11 0.74 2.06 -0.32
CA THR A 11 0.06 2.64 -1.48
C THR A 11 -0.40 4.08 -1.21
N ILE A 12 -0.89 4.37 0.01
CA ILE A 12 -1.21 5.74 0.43
C ILE A 12 0.05 6.62 0.38
N GLY A 13 1.18 6.13 0.88
CA GLY A 13 2.47 6.81 0.82
C GLY A 13 2.97 7.08 -0.60
N GLU A 14 2.78 6.13 -1.52
CA GLU A 14 3.11 6.28 -2.94
C GLU A 14 2.27 7.36 -3.62
N ILE A 15 0.97 7.40 -3.33
CA ILE A 15 0.08 8.46 -3.80
C ILE A 15 0.53 9.82 -3.25
N ALA A 16 0.85 9.90 -1.95
CA ALA A 16 1.35 11.12 -1.32
C ALA A 16 2.65 11.61 -1.99
N LYS A 17 3.57 10.69 -2.29
CA LYS A 17 4.81 10.97 -3.02
C LYS A 17 4.55 11.43 -4.46
N GLY A 18 3.51 10.92 -5.11
CA GLY A 18 3.07 11.41 -6.42
C GLY A 18 2.57 12.85 -6.35
N ILE A 19 1.71 13.17 -5.38
CA ILE A 19 1.16 14.51 -5.16
C ILE A 19 2.27 15.51 -4.80
N SER A 20 3.27 15.10 -4.00
CA SER A 20 4.34 16.01 -3.56
C SER A 20 5.15 16.58 -4.73
N LYS A 21 5.32 15.82 -5.82
CA LYS A 21 6.02 16.20 -7.06
C LYS A 21 5.27 17.22 -7.92
N ILE A 22 3.97 17.43 -7.67
CA ILE A 22 3.17 18.40 -8.43
C ILE A 22 3.57 19.82 -8.00
N THR A 23 3.73 20.73 -8.96
CA THR A 23 3.93 22.16 -8.68
C THR A 23 2.76 22.74 -7.89
N ALA A 24 3.05 23.68 -6.99
CA ALA A 24 2.02 24.34 -6.18
C ALA A 24 0.89 24.90 -7.07
N SER A 25 -0.33 24.45 -6.81
CA SER A 25 -1.53 24.77 -7.59
C SER A 25 -2.78 24.40 -6.79
N LYS A 26 -3.92 24.98 -7.17
CA LYS A 26 -5.24 24.59 -6.61
C LYS A 26 -5.53 23.09 -6.79
N GLY A 27 -5.03 22.49 -7.87
CA GLY A 27 -5.15 21.06 -8.12
C GLY A 27 -4.40 20.23 -7.07
N LYS A 28 -3.16 20.62 -6.73
CA LYS A 28 -2.37 19.97 -5.68
C LYS A 28 -3.06 20.07 -4.31
N GLU A 29 -3.59 21.24 -3.97
CA GLU A 29 -4.33 21.45 -2.71
C GLU A 29 -5.56 20.55 -2.62
N SER A 30 -6.34 20.46 -3.72
CA SER A 30 -7.50 19.59 -3.80
C SER A 30 -7.13 18.11 -3.63
N LEU A 31 -6.04 17.67 -4.27
CA LEU A 31 -5.53 16.29 -4.13
C LEU A 31 -5.03 16.00 -2.71
N MET A 32 -4.35 16.95 -2.07
CA MET A 32 -3.93 16.81 -0.67
C MET A 32 -5.13 16.70 0.27
N LYS A 33 -6.16 17.54 0.05
CA LYS A 33 -7.41 17.46 0.83
C LYS A 33 -8.09 16.11 0.65
N TRP A 34 -8.20 15.64 -0.60
CA TRP A 34 -8.75 14.32 -0.90
C TRP A 34 -7.95 13.20 -0.21
N LEU A 35 -6.62 13.25 -0.25
CA LEU A 35 -5.75 12.26 0.37
C LEU A 35 -5.91 12.20 1.89
N ASN A 36 -6.07 13.36 2.55
CA ASN A 36 -6.12 13.47 4.00
C ASN A 36 -7.52 13.23 4.59
N GLU A 37 -8.57 13.57 3.85
CA GLU A 37 -9.95 13.56 4.37
C GLU A 37 -10.79 12.46 3.71
N THR A 38 -10.83 12.45 2.38
CA THR A 38 -11.74 11.59 1.61
C THR A 38 -11.26 10.15 1.54
N LEU A 39 -9.97 9.93 1.24
CA LEU A 39 -9.39 8.59 1.11
C LEU A 39 -9.48 7.81 2.43
N PRO A 40 -9.09 8.37 3.60
CA PRO A 40 -9.13 7.61 4.85
C PRO A 40 -10.57 7.33 5.28
N SER A 41 -11.49 8.26 5.06
CA SER A 41 -12.92 8.06 5.32
C SER A 41 -13.50 6.92 4.46
N ARG A 42 -13.12 6.84 3.19
CA ARG A 42 -13.58 5.79 2.26
C ARG A 42 -13.06 4.39 2.62
N PHE A 43 -11.86 4.31 3.18
CA PHE A 43 -11.20 3.05 3.57
C PHE A 43 -11.17 2.85 5.09
N LYS A 44 -12.11 3.48 5.82
CA LYS A 44 -12.21 3.31 7.28
C LYS A 44 -12.20 1.82 7.65
N ASP A 45 -11.36 1.45 8.61
CA ASP A 45 -11.12 0.07 9.09
C ASP A 45 -10.60 -0.91 8.02
N ARG A 46 -10.23 -0.41 6.83
CA ARG A 46 -9.70 -1.18 5.68
C ARG A 46 -8.36 -0.65 5.16
N ILE A 47 -7.68 0.17 5.96
CA ILE A 47 -6.30 0.56 5.72
C ILE A 47 -5.40 -0.46 6.42
N LEU A 48 -4.61 -1.19 5.63
CA LEU A 48 -3.63 -2.13 6.15
C LEU A 48 -2.39 -1.35 6.60
N GLY A 49 -2.22 -1.24 7.91
CA GLY A 49 -1.01 -0.68 8.52
C GLY A 49 0.16 -1.65 8.46
N ILE A 50 1.34 -1.16 8.83
CA ILE A 50 2.52 -1.99 9.11
C ILE A 50 2.73 -1.96 10.61
N ASP A 51 2.60 -3.12 11.25
CA ASP A 51 2.88 -3.33 12.66
C ASP A 51 3.95 -4.42 12.84
N PHE A 52 4.29 -4.71 14.09
CA PHE A 52 5.29 -5.72 14.42
C PHE A 52 4.93 -7.10 13.84
N SER A 53 3.66 -7.50 13.89
CA SER A 53 3.18 -8.77 13.35
C SER A 53 3.33 -8.84 11.83
N THR A 54 3.03 -7.74 11.13
CA THR A 54 3.22 -7.60 9.68
C THR A 54 4.69 -7.75 9.29
N ILE A 55 5.59 -7.12 10.05
CA ILE A 55 7.04 -7.23 9.81
C ILE A 55 7.55 -8.66 10.03
N LEU A 56 7.09 -9.36 11.07
CA LEU A 56 7.49 -10.75 11.30
C LEU A 56 7.05 -11.67 10.16
N LEU A 57 5.82 -11.50 9.66
CA LEU A 57 5.32 -12.24 8.50
C LEU A 57 6.15 -11.95 7.24
N TRP A 58 6.47 -10.68 7.00
CA TRP A 58 7.30 -10.26 5.87
C TRP A 58 8.70 -10.85 5.91
N VAL A 59 9.40 -10.78 7.05
CA VAL A 59 10.75 -11.32 7.18
C VAL A 59 10.75 -12.84 6.97
N ASN A 60 9.73 -13.54 7.48
CA ASN A 60 9.59 -14.96 7.24
C ASN A 60 9.35 -15.28 5.75
N LEU A 61 8.50 -14.51 5.06
CA LEU A 61 8.25 -14.65 3.62
C LEU A 61 9.53 -14.41 2.80
N VAL A 62 10.27 -13.34 3.09
CA VAL A 62 11.53 -13.02 2.39
C VAL A 62 12.56 -14.11 2.61
N GLY A 63 12.74 -14.57 3.85
CA GLY A 63 13.66 -15.67 4.14
C GLY A 63 13.34 -16.96 3.37
N GLN A 64 12.06 -17.28 3.20
CA GLN A 64 11.65 -18.41 2.36
C GLN A 64 11.95 -18.17 0.87
N LEU A 65 11.71 -16.97 0.35
CA LEU A 65 11.98 -16.64 -1.05
C LEU A 65 13.47 -16.67 -1.39
N GLU A 66 14.31 -16.15 -0.49
CA GLU A 66 15.77 -16.18 -0.63
C GLU A 66 16.31 -17.61 -0.61
N GLN A 67 15.83 -18.46 0.29
CA GLN A 67 16.18 -19.89 0.32
C GLN A 67 15.81 -20.63 -0.98
N ASN A 68 14.80 -20.14 -1.70
CA ASN A 68 14.33 -20.69 -2.96
C ASN A 68 14.90 -19.96 -4.19
N GLU A 69 15.93 -19.12 -4.04
CA GLU A 69 16.59 -18.36 -5.12
C GLU A 69 15.63 -17.47 -5.93
N ARG A 70 14.54 -16.98 -5.30
CA ARG A 70 13.52 -16.12 -5.91
C ARG A 70 13.32 -14.83 -5.12
N PRO A 71 14.35 -13.97 -4.99
CA PRO A 71 14.22 -12.72 -4.25
C PRO A 71 13.16 -11.81 -4.89
N LEU A 72 12.37 -11.15 -4.05
CA LEU A 72 11.44 -10.10 -4.44
C LEU A 72 11.95 -8.74 -3.95
N PRO A 73 11.62 -7.63 -4.63
CA PRO A 73 11.87 -6.30 -4.09
C PRO A 73 11.26 -6.14 -2.69
N ALA A 74 11.95 -5.42 -1.80
CA ALA A 74 11.58 -5.31 -0.39
C ALA A 74 10.16 -4.75 -0.18
N ILE A 75 9.74 -3.77 -0.99
CA ILE A 75 8.40 -3.16 -0.88
C ILE A 75 7.32 -4.12 -1.41
N ASP A 76 7.57 -4.77 -2.55
CA ASP A 76 6.61 -5.71 -3.14
C ASP A 76 6.38 -6.93 -2.24
N SER A 77 7.46 -7.45 -1.65
CA SER A 77 7.37 -8.53 -0.67
C SER A 77 6.67 -8.10 0.62
N LEU A 78 6.84 -6.86 1.07
CA LEU A 78 6.14 -6.33 2.23
C LEU A 78 4.64 -6.17 1.98
N ILE A 79 4.25 -5.71 0.78
CA ILE A 79 2.84 -5.68 0.37
C ILE A 79 2.28 -7.10 0.32
N ALA A 80 3.00 -8.05 -0.27
CA ALA A 80 2.57 -9.45 -0.37
C ALA A 80 2.38 -10.14 0.99
N ALA A 81 3.11 -9.71 2.03
CA ALA A 81 3.01 -10.24 3.38
C ALA A 81 1.81 -9.71 4.18
N MET A 82 1.11 -8.67 3.70
CA MET A 82 -0.02 -8.11 4.43
C MET A 82 -1.25 -9.05 4.38
N PRO A 83 -1.96 -9.29 5.51
CA PRO A 83 -2.98 -10.34 5.64
C PRO A 83 -4.13 -10.30 4.63
N SER A 84 -4.46 -9.13 4.08
CA SER A 84 -5.56 -8.94 3.13
C SER A 84 -5.08 -8.57 1.71
N ALA A 85 -3.77 -8.60 1.48
CA ALA A 85 -3.16 -8.14 0.22
C ALA A 85 -3.35 -9.08 -0.98
N SER A 86 -3.88 -10.29 -0.79
CA SER A 86 -4.27 -11.12 -1.94
C SER A 86 -5.33 -10.43 -2.83
N ALA A 87 -6.05 -9.43 -2.31
CA ALA A 87 -6.96 -8.56 -3.07
C ALA A 87 -6.31 -7.24 -3.56
N ALA A 88 -5.20 -6.79 -2.95
CA ALA A 88 -4.55 -5.52 -3.28
C ALA A 88 -3.54 -5.65 -4.44
N ILE A 89 -2.98 -6.84 -4.68
CA ILE A 89 -2.07 -7.11 -5.82
C ILE A 89 -2.74 -6.82 -7.18
N ALA A 90 -4.07 -6.90 -7.25
CA ALA A 90 -4.83 -6.63 -8.47
C ALA A 90 -4.73 -5.18 -8.99
N ILE A 91 -4.21 -4.23 -8.19
CA ILE A 91 -4.11 -2.82 -8.58
C ILE A 91 -2.70 -2.43 -9.07
N HIS A 92 -1.67 -3.25 -8.78
CA HIS A 92 -0.28 -2.94 -9.14
C HIS A 92 0.22 -3.72 -10.38
N ASN A 93 -0.40 -4.86 -10.73
CA ASN A 93 0.01 -5.70 -11.88
C ASN A 93 -0.91 -5.56 -13.11
N SER A 94 -1.47 -4.39 -13.35
CA SER A 94 -2.23 -4.10 -14.58
C SER A 94 -1.74 -2.81 -15.23
N LEU A 95 -0.52 -2.90 -15.79
CA LEU A 95 -0.08 -2.16 -16.97
C LEU A 95 0.64 -3.14 -17.90
#